data_AF-A0AAU7VJ56-F1
#
_entry.id   AF-A0AAU7VJ56-F1
#
_cell.length_a   1.000
_cell.length_b   1.000
_cell.length_c   1.000
_cell.angle_alpha   90.00
_cell.angle_beta   90.00
_cell.angle_gamma   90.00
#
_symmetry.space_group_name_H-M   'P 1'
#
loop_
_entity.id
_entity.type
_entity.pdbx_description
1 polymer ?
#
loop_
_entity_poly.entity_id
_entity_poly.type
_entity_poly.pdbx_seq_one_letter_code
_entity_poly.pdbx_strand_id
1 'polypeptide(L)'
;MFVKYELDGFGEELRRIRKNIGYNQLDVEQIVAISADTIRRIEAGQVIPRYETLELLSLVYKQDLLDVLKSYRCEKLLYEYHDDLDYAITSGNKEKIKELQNQIETNITSIDHTNILNPKEIDQFLAFIKALKVHITGQLVEVQIAKVDLINNLRLTIPSFDLKKFDSYNYCYIEYRILLLISLLIVKEEKFSFSNKILYFILYELLNDKFKTQYIDSLIAKVYSNIAYNFHRLDEHPQVIKICIKGINYCLKNDVFRPLYLLYYRQGIAQYHLGVENYVTSVENAFYLLKSTGNNELLKKYIEVSKEKYGIIIPNFLS
;
A
#
# COMPACT_ATOMS: atom_id res chain seq x y z
N MET A 1 -3.67 11.94 4.22
CA MET A 1 -3.10 11.57 5.54
C MET A 1 -4.24 11.62 6.56
N PHE A 2 -4.46 10.60 7.40
CA PHE A 2 -5.44 10.62 8.50
C PHE A 2 -4.64 10.76 9.79
N VAL A 3 -4.59 11.96 10.37
CA VAL A 3 -3.85 12.15 11.63
C VAL A 3 -4.69 13.01 12.56
N LYS A 4 -5.19 12.34 13.60
CA LYS A 4 -5.69 12.95 14.82
C LYS A 4 -4.71 12.64 15.95
N TYR A 5 -4.39 13.63 16.76
CA TYR A 5 -3.53 13.46 17.93
C TYR A 5 -4.32 13.63 19.21
N GLU A 6 -4.03 12.79 20.19
CA GLU A 6 -4.46 12.93 21.58
C GLU A 6 -3.54 13.94 22.26
N LEU A 7 -3.81 15.22 22.05
CA LEU A 7 -2.90 16.30 22.47
C LEU A 7 -2.86 16.49 23.98
N ASP A 8 -3.92 16.13 24.70
CA ASP A 8 -3.96 16.25 26.15
C ASP A 8 -2.95 15.29 26.79
N GLY A 9 -3.00 13.99 26.47
CA GLY A 9 -2.02 13.02 26.95
C GLY A 9 -0.61 13.25 26.42
N PHE A 10 -0.45 13.72 25.18
CA PHE A 10 0.87 14.13 24.68
C PHE A 10 1.44 15.30 25.50
N GLY A 11 0.60 16.29 25.83
CA GLY A 11 0.98 17.44 26.64
C GLY A 11 1.34 17.05 28.08
N GLU A 12 0.60 16.12 28.67
CA GLU A 12 0.91 15.55 29.98
C GLU A 12 2.25 14.81 29.98
N GLU A 13 2.53 14.03 28.93
CA GLU A 13 3.77 13.29 28.78
C GLU A 13 4.98 14.21 28.61
N LEU A 14 4.87 15.26 27.80
CA LEU A 14 5.89 16.31 27.68
C LEU A 14 6.18 16.95 29.04
N ARG A 15 5.13 17.29 29.80
CA ARG A 15 5.27 17.86 31.13
C ARG A 15 5.97 16.90 32.08
N ARG A 16 5.66 15.61 32.01
CA ARG A 16 6.31 14.54 32.78
C ARG A 16 7.79 14.45 32.44
N ILE A 17 8.14 14.39 31.15
CA ILE A 17 9.52 14.34 30.67
C ILE A 17 10.31 15.56 31.17
N ARG A 18 9.78 16.77 30.99
CA ARG A 18 10.42 18.01 31.45
C ARG A 18 10.68 18.01 32.96
N LYS A 19 9.69 17.58 33.76
CA LYS A 19 9.85 17.51 35.22
C LYS A 19 10.87 16.45 35.64
N ASN A 20 10.95 15.31 34.95
CA ASN A 20 11.90 14.25 35.27
C ASN A 20 13.36 14.69 35.08
N ILE A 21 13.63 15.59 34.13
CA ILE A 21 14.96 16.19 33.94
C ILE A 21 15.21 17.41 34.85
N GLY A 22 14.25 17.75 35.71
CA GLY A 22 14.38 18.82 36.72
C GLY A 22 14.14 20.23 36.22
N TYR A 23 13.62 20.42 34.99
CA TYR A 23 13.43 21.74 34.41
C TYR A 23 12.02 22.29 34.63
N ASN A 24 11.93 23.60 34.87
CA ASN A 24 10.71 24.39 34.71
C ASN A 24 10.61 24.94 33.27
N GLN A 25 9.51 25.59 32.91
CA GLN A 25 9.29 26.09 31.54
C GLN A 25 10.23 27.25 31.17
N LEU A 26 10.62 28.09 32.13
CA LEU A 26 11.59 29.18 31.91
C LEU A 26 13.00 28.64 31.70
N ASP A 27 13.37 27.55 32.39
CA ASP A 27 14.66 26.89 32.16
C ASP A 27 14.76 26.40 30.70
N VAL A 28 13.69 25.79 30.19
CA VAL A 28 13.62 25.32 28.80
C VAL A 28 13.67 26.50 27.82
N GLU A 29 12.94 27.58 28.11
CA GLU A 29 12.97 28.80 27.30
C GLU A 29 14.38 29.38 27.18
N GLN A 30 15.15 29.41 28.27
CA GLN A 30 16.52 29.88 28.26
C GLN A 30 17.46 29.02 27.41
N ILE A 31 17.18 27.72 27.27
CA ILE A 31 18.04 26.78 26.53
C ILE A 31 17.75 26.81 25.03
N VAL A 32 16.47 26.84 24.62
CA VAL A 32 16.07 26.70 23.20
C VAL A 32 15.29 27.89 22.62
N ALA A 33 15.18 28.98 23.37
CA ALA A 33 14.50 30.21 22.95
C ALA A 33 13.02 30.00 22.52
N ILE A 34 12.37 28.94 23.01
CA ILE A 34 10.94 28.72 22.86
C ILE A 34 10.25 29.31 24.08
N SER A 35 9.37 30.30 23.89
CA SER A 35 8.70 30.97 25.01
C SER A 35 8.00 29.99 25.96
N ALA A 36 8.09 30.26 27.27
CA ALA A 36 7.43 29.45 28.29
C ALA A 36 5.91 29.36 28.07
N ASP A 37 5.26 30.39 27.51
CA ASP A 37 3.84 30.32 27.16
C ASP A 37 3.57 29.33 26.02
N THR A 38 4.44 29.26 25.01
CA THR A 38 4.33 28.25 23.95
C THR A 38 4.47 26.85 24.53
N ILE A 39 5.47 26.63 25.39
CA ILE A 39 5.66 25.33 26.07
C ILE A 39 4.43 24.99 26.92
N ARG A 40 3.89 25.96 27.67
CA ARG A 40 2.68 25.78 28.50
C ARG A 40 1.47 25.38 27.68
N ARG A 41 1.24 26.02 26.53
CA ARG A 41 0.10 25.71 25.65
C ARG A 41 0.23 24.32 25.04
N ILE A 42 1.45 23.93 24.66
CA ILE A 42 1.74 22.57 24.17
C ILE A 42 1.49 21.54 25.28
N GLU A 43 2.04 21.75 26.48
CA GLU A 43 1.85 20.86 27.63
C GLU A 43 0.41 20.81 28.15
N ALA A 44 -0.45 21.71 27.69
CA ALA A 44 -1.88 21.74 27.99
C ALA A 44 -2.74 21.20 26.85
N GLY A 45 -2.14 20.59 25.81
CA GLY A 45 -2.84 20.02 24.66
C GLY A 45 -3.49 21.04 23.73
N GLN A 46 -3.23 22.34 23.92
CA GLN A 46 -3.96 23.41 23.22
C GLN A 46 -3.46 23.68 21.80
N VAL A 47 -2.27 23.19 21.46
CA VAL A 47 -1.60 23.48 20.17
C VAL A 47 -0.79 22.27 19.72
N ILE A 48 -0.89 21.93 18.44
CA ILE A 48 0.03 20.98 17.79
C ILE A 48 1.38 21.69 17.60
N PRO A 49 2.48 21.19 18.20
CA PRO A 49 3.79 21.80 18.02
C PRO A 49 4.25 21.74 16.56
N ARG A 50 5.00 22.76 16.13
CA ARG A 50 5.68 22.72 14.83
C ARG A 50 6.84 21.73 14.87
N TYR A 51 7.22 21.22 13.70
CA TYR A 51 8.36 20.31 13.55
C TYR A 51 9.64 20.87 14.20
N GLU A 52 10.02 22.11 13.88
CA GLU A 52 11.21 22.77 14.46
C GLU A 52 11.14 22.86 16.00
N THR A 53 9.94 23.08 16.55
CA THR A 53 9.73 23.14 18.00
C THR A 53 9.98 21.78 18.64
N LEU A 54 9.51 20.69 18.02
CA LEU A 54 9.76 19.34 18.52
C LEU A 54 11.24 18.96 18.42
N GLU A 55 11.92 19.32 17.33
CA GLU A 55 13.37 19.10 17.18
C GLU A 55 14.15 19.79 18.30
N LEU A 56 13.90 21.08 18.53
CA LEU A 56 14.56 21.84 19.59
C LEU A 56 14.25 21.27 20.98
N LEU A 57 12.98 20.98 21.28
CA LEU A 57 12.60 20.40 22.57
C LEU A 57 13.18 18.99 22.75
N SER A 58 13.34 18.21 21.67
CA SER A 58 13.93 16.86 21.74
C SER A 58 15.36 16.90 22.26
N LEU A 59 16.13 17.93 21.89
CA LEU A 59 17.48 18.14 22.40
C LEU A 59 17.49 18.41 23.91
N VAL A 60 16.57 19.25 24.40
CA VAL A 60 16.47 19.57 25.83
C VAL A 60 15.96 18.38 26.62
N TYR A 61 14.97 17.69 26.08
CA TYR A 61 14.25 16.60 26.74
C TYR A 61 14.96 15.25 26.60
N LYS A 62 16.04 15.18 25.81
CA LYS A 62 16.87 13.99 25.58
C LYS A 62 16.06 12.80 25.08
N GLN A 63 15.00 13.07 24.33
CA GLN A 63 14.08 12.08 23.79
C GLN A 63 13.56 12.59 22.45
N ASP A 64 13.37 11.69 21.49
CA ASP A 64 12.76 12.03 20.20
C ASP A 64 11.27 12.33 20.40
N LEU A 65 10.92 13.62 20.42
CA LEU A 65 9.54 14.06 20.63
C LEU A 65 8.68 13.95 19.38
N LEU A 66 9.27 13.77 18.20
CA LEU A 66 8.51 13.43 17.00
C LEU A 66 7.96 12.01 17.11
N ASP A 67 8.79 11.07 17.56
CA ASP A 67 8.36 9.70 17.82
C ASP A 67 7.39 9.60 19.00
N VAL A 68 7.58 10.41 20.06
CA VAL A 68 6.59 10.51 21.14
C VAL A 68 5.27 11.06 20.60
N LEU A 69 5.25 12.18 19.88
CA LEU A 69 3.99 12.71 19.32
C LEU A 69 3.31 11.68 18.42
N LYS A 70 4.08 10.95 17.63
CA LYS A 70 3.59 9.87 16.77
C LYS A 70 2.91 8.74 17.56
N SER A 71 3.35 8.43 18.80
CA SER A 71 2.68 7.41 19.64
C SER A 71 1.34 7.88 20.20
N TYR A 72 1.09 9.19 20.26
CA TYR A 72 -0.20 9.79 20.66
C TYR A 72 -1.16 10.00 19.49
N ARG A 73 -0.86 9.41 18.33
CA ARG A 73 -1.75 9.42 17.19
C ARG A 73 -2.91 8.45 17.41
N CYS A 74 -4.15 8.96 17.39
CA CYS A 74 -5.36 8.16 17.60
C CYS A 74 -5.73 7.30 16.40
N GLU A 75 -5.40 7.77 15.19
CA GLU A 75 -5.89 7.19 13.94
C GLU A 75 -4.78 6.62 13.07
N LYS A 76 -5.12 5.59 12.29
CA LYS A 76 -4.22 5.02 11.30
C LYS A 76 -3.97 6.00 10.17
N LEU A 77 -2.74 6.05 9.66
CA LEU A 77 -2.44 6.78 8.44
C LEU A 77 -3.15 6.14 7.23
N LEU A 78 -3.46 6.95 6.21
CA LEU A 78 -4.13 6.43 5.00
C LEU A 78 -3.37 5.25 4.38
N TYR A 79 -2.04 5.27 4.44
CA TYR A 79 -1.22 4.15 3.97
C TYR A 79 -1.24 2.92 4.88
N GLU A 80 -1.56 3.05 6.17
CA GLU A 80 -1.74 1.90 7.05
C GLU A 80 -3.05 1.17 6.71
N TYR A 81 -4.09 1.88 6.23
CA TYR A 81 -5.27 1.26 5.65
C TYR A 81 -4.97 0.53 4.33
N HIS A 82 -3.98 1.00 3.56
CA HIS A 82 -3.56 0.31 2.33
C HIS A 82 -3.01 -1.08 2.62
N ASP A 83 -2.24 -1.26 3.69
CA ASP A 83 -1.71 -2.58 4.09
C ASP A 83 -2.80 -3.53 4.56
N ASP A 84 -3.72 -3.05 5.39
CA ASP A 84 -4.87 -3.84 5.84
C ASP A 84 -5.72 -4.29 4.64
N LEU A 85 -5.93 -3.39 3.69
CA LEU A 85 -6.67 -3.68 2.46
C LEU A 85 -5.92 -4.69 1.59
N ASP A 86 -4.60 -4.57 1.48
CA ASP A 86 -3.76 -5.49 0.71
C ASP A 86 -3.74 -6.89 1.31
N TYR A 87 -3.72 -6.98 2.63
CA TYR A 87 -3.90 -8.24 3.35
C TYR A 87 -5.30 -8.82 3.10
N ALA A 88 -6.35 -8.01 3.20
CA ALA A 88 -7.72 -8.44 2.96
C ALA A 88 -7.96 -8.95 1.52
N ILE A 89 -7.34 -8.29 0.53
CA ILE A 89 -7.37 -8.73 -0.88
C ILE A 89 -6.67 -10.10 -1.02
N THR A 90 -5.46 -10.21 -0.48
CA THR A 90 -4.61 -11.42 -0.66
C THR A 90 -5.22 -12.64 0.03
N SER A 91 -5.80 -12.44 1.22
CA SER A 91 -6.49 -13.47 1.99
C SER A 91 -7.91 -13.78 1.48
N GLY A 92 -8.43 -13.00 0.51
CA GLY A 92 -9.81 -13.14 0.03
C GLY A 92 -10.88 -12.81 1.07
N ASN A 93 -10.51 -12.15 2.18
CA ASN A 93 -11.41 -11.85 3.28
C ASN A 93 -12.30 -10.64 2.96
N LYS A 94 -13.46 -10.92 2.33
CA LYS A 94 -14.46 -9.92 1.94
C LYS A 94 -15.05 -9.16 3.14
N GLU A 95 -15.19 -9.83 4.28
CA GLU A 95 -15.67 -9.21 5.52
C GLU A 95 -14.68 -8.14 5.98
N LYS A 96 -13.38 -8.43 5.92
CA LYS A 96 -12.34 -7.48 6.27
C LYS A 96 -12.34 -6.24 5.38
N ILE A 97 -12.59 -6.40 4.08
CA ILE A 97 -12.75 -5.25 3.16
C ILE A 97 -13.96 -4.39 3.57
N LYS A 98 -15.08 -5.01 4.00
CA LYS A 98 -16.28 -4.30 4.45
C LYS A 98 -16.03 -3.58 5.80
N GLU A 99 -15.36 -4.23 6.74
CA GLU A 99 -14.95 -3.62 8.01
C GLU A 99 -14.09 -2.38 7.78
N LEU A 100 -13.08 -2.49 6.92
CA LEU A 100 -12.20 -1.37 6.59
C LEU A 100 -12.96 -0.20 5.99
N GLN A 101 -13.88 -0.46 5.06
CA GLN A 101 -14.72 0.59 4.50
C GLN A 101 -15.53 1.31 5.60
N ASN A 102 -16.21 0.55 6.47
CA ASN A 102 -17.01 1.12 7.54
C ASN A 102 -16.15 1.94 8.53
N GLN A 103 -14.95 1.46 8.86
CA GLN A 103 -14.01 2.19 9.71
C GLN A 103 -13.60 3.52 9.10
N ILE A 104 -13.29 3.55 7.80
CA ILE A 104 -12.93 4.77 7.09
C ILE A 104 -14.11 5.75 7.08
N GLU A 105 -15.31 5.28 6.73
CA GLU A 105 -16.53 6.10 6.71
C GLU A 105 -16.86 6.69 8.09
N THR A 106 -16.71 5.89 9.15
CA THR A 106 -16.93 6.34 10.54
C THR A 106 -15.93 7.42 10.93
N ASN A 107 -14.64 7.22 10.64
CA ASN A 107 -13.58 8.18 10.99
C ASN A 107 -13.74 9.52 10.24
N ILE A 108 -14.34 9.51 9.04
CA ILE A 108 -14.66 10.72 8.28
C ILE A 108 -15.80 11.50 8.93
N THR A 109 -16.81 10.82 9.49
CA THR A 109 -17.93 11.51 10.13
C THR A 109 -17.56 12.18 11.46
N SER A 110 -16.42 11.82 12.05
CA SER A 110 -15.90 12.38 13.31
C SER A 110 -14.85 13.49 13.12
N ILE A 111 -14.75 14.08 11.93
CA ILE A 111 -13.73 15.09 11.63
C ILE A 111 -13.96 16.40 12.39
N ASP A 112 -12.95 16.85 13.15
CA ASP A 112 -12.91 18.16 13.82
C ASP A 112 -11.64 18.97 13.43
N HIS A 113 -11.44 20.13 14.06
CA HIS A 113 -10.33 21.06 13.76
C HIS A 113 -8.92 20.51 14.05
N THR A 114 -8.79 19.36 14.72
CA THR A 114 -7.50 18.72 15.02
C THR A 114 -7.03 17.77 13.93
N ASN A 115 -7.87 17.53 12.93
CA ASN A 115 -7.59 16.56 11.87
C ASN A 115 -6.81 17.20 10.70
N ILE A 116 -5.65 16.65 10.38
CA ILE A 116 -4.85 17.06 9.20
C ILE A 116 -5.30 16.21 8.00
N LEU A 117 -6.28 16.68 7.24
CA LEU A 117 -6.93 15.91 6.16
C LEU A 117 -6.92 16.65 4.81
N ASN A 118 -6.72 15.88 3.75
CA ASN A 118 -7.10 16.29 2.40
C ASN A 118 -8.38 15.55 2.00
N PRO A 119 -9.56 16.21 2.01
CA PRO A 119 -10.84 15.56 1.70
C PRO A 119 -10.86 14.82 0.36
N LYS A 120 -10.13 15.33 -0.64
CA LYS A 120 -10.08 14.72 -1.97
C LYS A 120 -9.36 13.37 -1.99
N GLU A 121 -8.36 13.20 -1.14
CA GLU A 121 -7.59 11.95 -1.00
C GLU A 121 -8.48 10.85 -0.38
N ILE A 122 -9.40 11.26 0.50
CA ILE A 122 -10.39 10.38 1.12
C ILE A 122 -11.40 9.90 0.08
N ASP A 123 -11.96 10.83 -0.71
CA ASP A 123 -12.89 10.49 -1.80
C ASP A 123 -12.24 9.49 -2.77
N GLN A 124 -10.99 9.74 -3.14
CA GLN A 124 -10.17 8.85 -3.96
C GLN A 124 -10.02 7.45 -3.33
N PHE A 125 -9.79 7.36 -2.02
CA PHE A 125 -9.64 6.08 -1.35
C PHE A 125 -10.95 5.29 -1.24
N LEU A 126 -12.06 5.96 -0.96
CA LEU A 126 -13.39 5.33 -0.96
C LEU A 126 -13.75 4.83 -2.37
N ALA A 127 -13.49 5.63 -3.41
CA ALA A 127 -13.66 5.23 -4.79
C ALA A 127 -12.78 4.01 -5.15
N PHE A 128 -11.54 3.98 -4.66
CA PHE A 128 -10.64 2.84 -4.81
C PHE A 128 -11.23 1.56 -4.20
N ILE A 129 -11.72 1.61 -2.96
CA ILE A 129 -12.33 0.45 -2.28
C ILE A 129 -13.58 -0.03 -3.04
N LYS A 130 -14.44 0.89 -3.49
CA LYS A 130 -15.64 0.55 -4.27
C LYS A 130 -15.27 -0.15 -5.59
N ALA A 131 -14.33 0.41 -6.34
CA ALA A 131 -13.89 -0.15 -7.62
C ALA A 131 -13.16 -1.50 -7.44
N LEU A 132 -12.46 -1.70 -6.34
CA LEU A 132 -11.82 -2.97 -6.01
C LEU A 132 -12.85 -4.09 -5.83
N LYS A 133 -13.97 -3.82 -5.16
CA LYS A 133 -15.08 -4.81 -5.03
C LYS A 133 -15.61 -5.20 -6.41
N VAL A 134 -15.81 -4.23 -7.29
CA VAL A 134 -16.21 -4.46 -8.69
C VAL A 134 -15.16 -5.27 -9.45
N HIS A 135 -13.87 -5.03 -9.25
CA HIS A 135 -12.82 -5.84 -9.90
C HIS A 135 -12.90 -7.33 -9.51
N ILE A 136 -13.23 -7.62 -8.25
CA ILE A 136 -13.29 -8.99 -7.72
C ILE A 136 -14.55 -9.72 -8.18
N THR A 137 -15.73 -9.10 -8.12
CA THR A 137 -17.03 -9.79 -8.33
C THR A 137 -17.90 -9.21 -9.44
N GLY A 138 -17.55 -8.05 -9.98
CA GLY A 138 -18.41 -7.30 -10.88
C GLY A 138 -18.45 -7.85 -12.30
N GLN A 139 -19.57 -7.57 -12.97
CA GLN A 139 -19.77 -7.82 -14.39
C GLN A 139 -19.10 -6.74 -15.25
N LEU A 140 -18.95 -7.00 -16.55
CA LEU A 140 -18.23 -6.12 -17.47
C LEU A 140 -18.78 -4.68 -17.50
N VAL A 141 -20.11 -4.51 -17.41
CA VAL A 141 -20.74 -3.18 -17.37
C VAL A 141 -20.34 -2.42 -16.11
N GLU A 142 -20.36 -3.08 -14.95
CA GLU A 142 -19.95 -2.49 -13.67
C GLU A 142 -18.46 -2.13 -13.68
N VAL A 143 -17.61 -2.97 -14.29
CA VAL A 143 -16.18 -2.71 -14.51
C VAL A 143 -15.96 -1.41 -15.29
N GLN A 144 -16.72 -1.19 -16.36
CA GLN A 144 -16.61 0.03 -17.16
C GLN A 144 -17.03 1.27 -16.36
N ILE A 145 -18.11 1.17 -15.58
CA ILE A 145 -18.58 2.25 -14.70
C ILE A 145 -17.52 2.56 -13.64
N ALA A 146 -17.01 1.54 -12.93
CA ALA A 146 -15.99 1.71 -11.91
C ALA A 146 -14.72 2.37 -12.47
N LYS A 147 -14.33 2.02 -13.70
CA LYS A 147 -13.19 2.66 -14.38
C LYS A 147 -13.44 4.15 -14.62
N VAL A 148 -14.64 4.54 -15.08
CA VAL A 148 -15.02 5.95 -15.28
C VAL A 148 -15.03 6.70 -13.94
N ASP A 149 -15.58 6.09 -12.90
CA ASP A 149 -15.60 6.66 -11.54
C ASP A 149 -14.17 6.93 -11.04
N LEU A 150 -13.25 6.00 -11.23
CA LEU A 150 -11.84 6.18 -10.85
C LEU A 150 -11.14 7.31 -11.65
N ILE A 151 -11.40 7.42 -12.96
CA ILE A 151 -10.89 8.52 -13.79
C ILE A 151 -11.41 9.87 -13.27
N ASN A 152 -12.69 9.94 -12.91
CA ASN A 152 -13.27 11.15 -12.34
C ASN A 152 -12.70 11.48 -10.95
N ASN A 153 -12.36 10.47 -10.15
CA ASN A 153 -11.71 10.67 -8.85
C ASN A 153 -10.26 11.17 -8.98
N LEU A 154 -9.51 10.73 -9.99
CA LEU A 154 -8.20 11.32 -10.29
C LEU A 154 -8.32 12.80 -10.67
N ARG A 155 -9.43 13.22 -11.28
CA ARG A 155 -9.68 14.64 -11.64
C ARG A 155 -9.92 15.56 -10.45
N LEU A 156 -10.16 15.02 -9.25
CA LEU A 156 -10.29 15.85 -8.04
C LEU A 156 -8.99 16.59 -7.72
N THR A 157 -7.85 15.95 -7.97
CA THR A 157 -6.49 16.46 -7.70
C THR A 157 -5.71 16.75 -8.98
N ILE A 158 -6.06 16.12 -10.11
CA ILE A 158 -5.45 16.34 -11.43
C ILE A 158 -6.55 16.74 -12.43
N PRO A 159 -7.04 18.01 -12.43
CA PRO A 159 -8.25 18.41 -13.16
C PRO A 159 -8.25 18.07 -14.66
N SER A 160 -7.08 18.12 -15.30
CA SER A 160 -6.92 17.82 -16.73
C SER A 160 -6.70 16.33 -17.03
N PHE A 161 -6.77 15.44 -16.04
CA PHE A 161 -6.42 14.03 -16.20
C PHE A 161 -7.18 13.39 -17.37
N ASP A 162 -6.39 12.77 -18.24
CA ASP A 162 -6.82 11.97 -19.38
C ASP A 162 -6.05 10.65 -19.34
N LEU A 163 -6.79 9.55 -19.29
CA LEU A 163 -6.22 8.20 -19.27
C LEU A 163 -5.36 7.91 -20.49
N LYS A 164 -5.57 8.56 -21.65
CA LYS A 164 -4.70 8.37 -22.82
C LYS A 164 -3.34 9.05 -22.68
N LYS A 165 -3.21 10.00 -21.76
CA LYS A 165 -1.99 10.76 -21.47
C LYS A 165 -1.52 10.50 -20.03
N PHE A 166 -1.74 9.30 -19.51
CA PHE A 166 -1.43 8.99 -18.11
C PHE A 166 0.05 9.23 -17.78
N ASP A 167 0.94 9.19 -18.75
CA ASP A 167 2.37 9.42 -18.59
C ASP A 167 2.77 10.90 -18.55
N SER A 168 1.81 11.84 -18.68
CA SER A 168 2.07 13.29 -18.62
C SER A 168 1.77 13.94 -17.28
N TYR A 169 1.48 13.16 -16.23
CA TYR A 169 1.08 13.68 -14.92
C TYR A 169 1.96 13.13 -13.80
N ASN A 170 2.01 13.88 -12.69
CA ASN A 170 2.63 13.44 -11.45
C ASN A 170 1.56 12.83 -10.54
N TYR A 171 1.92 11.75 -9.85
CA TYR A 171 1.01 11.01 -8.99
C TYR A 171 1.57 10.88 -7.58
N CYS A 172 0.69 10.98 -6.59
CA CYS A 172 0.96 10.52 -5.23
C CYS A 172 0.64 9.02 -5.09
N TYR A 173 0.93 8.45 -3.93
CA TYR A 173 0.81 7.01 -3.68
C TYR A 173 -0.61 6.45 -3.94
N ILE A 174 -1.67 7.11 -3.45
CA ILE A 174 -3.05 6.67 -3.70
C ILE A 174 -3.39 6.72 -5.20
N GLU A 175 -2.93 7.75 -5.91
CA GLU A 175 -3.21 7.90 -7.33
C GLU A 175 -2.49 6.84 -8.17
N TYR A 176 -1.25 6.46 -7.81
CA TYR A 176 -0.59 5.28 -8.41
C TYR A 176 -1.37 4.00 -8.18
N ARG A 177 -1.95 3.81 -6.99
CA ARG A 177 -2.82 2.65 -6.70
C ARG A 177 -4.10 2.69 -7.53
N ILE A 178 -4.72 3.86 -7.69
CA ILE A 178 -5.87 4.05 -8.57
C ILE A 178 -5.50 3.73 -10.01
N LEU A 179 -4.37 4.23 -10.50
CA LEU A 179 -3.89 3.98 -11.86
C LEU A 179 -3.58 2.49 -12.10
N LEU A 180 -3.01 1.81 -11.09
CA LEU A 180 -2.87 0.36 -11.08
C LEU A 180 -4.24 -0.32 -11.17
N LEU A 181 -5.22 0.05 -10.35
CA LEU A 181 -6.55 -0.58 -10.38
C LEU A 181 -7.27 -0.33 -11.72
N ILE A 182 -7.15 0.86 -12.31
CA ILE A 182 -7.62 1.15 -13.67
C ILE A 182 -6.97 0.17 -14.67
N SER A 183 -5.66 -0.08 -14.58
CA SER A 183 -4.99 -1.03 -15.46
C SER A 183 -5.51 -2.46 -15.30
N LEU A 184 -5.94 -2.86 -14.10
CA LEU A 184 -6.57 -4.16 -13.85
C LEU A 184 -8.02 -4.25 -14.35
N LEU A 185 -8.76 -3.14 -14.34
CA LEU A 185 -10.09 -3.06 -14.95
C LEU A 185 -10.00 -3.13 -16.49
N ILE A 186 -8.98 -2.50 -17.09
CA ILE A 186 -8.68 -2.58 -18.53
C ILE A 186 -8.40 -4.03 -18.97
N VAL A 187 -7.76 -4.84 -18.10
CA VAL A 187 -7.51 -6.26 -18.34
C VAL A 187 -8.81 -7.07 -18.45
N LYS A 188 -9.86 -6.70 -17.70
CA LYS A 188 -11.18 -7.34 -17.81
C LYS A 188 -11.87 -7.04 -19.14
N GLU A 189 -11.44 -6.00 -19.84
CA GLU A 189 -11.83 -5.67 -21.22
C GLU A 189 -10.88 -6.27 -22.26
N GLU A 190 -9.99 -7.19 -21.85
CA GLU A 190 -9.00 -7.87 -22.70
C GLU A 190 -7.98 -6.95 -23.40
N LYS A 191 -7.83 -5.71 -22.90
CA LYS A 191 -6.88 -4.72 -23.42
C LYS A 191 -5.51 -4.82 -22.73
N PHE A 192 -4.91 -6.01 -22.77
CA PHE A 192 -3.67 -6.33 -22.04
C PHE A 192 -2.49 -5.40 -22.40
N SER A 193 -2.29 -5.09 -23.68
CA SER A 193 -1.17 -4.25 -24.11
C SER A 193 -1.26 -2.81 -23.58
N PHE A 194 -2.48 -2.25 -23.48
CA PHE A 194 -2.67 -0.92 -22.90
C PHE A 194 -2.51 -0.94 -21.37
N SER A 195 -2.99 -1.99 -20.71
CA SER A 195 -2.71 -2.21 -19.28
C SER A 195 -1.20 -2.28 -19.02
N ASN A 196 -0.44 -3.02 -19.84
CA ASN A 196 1.01 -3.09 -19.71
C ASN A 196 1.71 -1.74 -19.89
N LYS A 197 1.26 -0.87 -20.81
CA LYS A 197 1.81 0.49 -20.94
C LYS A 197 1.68 1.29 -19.64
N ILE A 198 0.52 1.24 -19.01
CA ILE A 198 0.27 1.90 -17.72
C ILE A 198 1.15 1.28 -16.63
N LEU A 199 1.19 -0.06 -16.54
CA LEU A 199 1.97 -0.77 -15.52
C LEU A 199 3.48 -0.50 -15.65
N TYR A 200 4.03 -0.44 -16.86
CA TYR A 200 5.44 -0.10 -17.08
C TYR A 200 5.77 1.33 -16.68
N PHE A 201 4.87 2.27 -16.92
CA PHE A 201 5.04 3.64 -16.44
C PHE A 201 5.03 3.71 -14.91
N ILE A 202 4.05 3.10 -14.25
CA ILE A 202 4.02 3.02 -12.77
C ILE A 202 5.32 2.41 -12.26
N LEU A 203 5.78 1.30 -12.87
CA LEU A 203 7.01 0.63 -12.48
C LEU A 203 8.24 1.55 -12.63
N TYR A 204 8.34 2.26 -13.76
CA TYR A 204 9.44 3.18 -14.03
C TYR A 204 9.49 4.32 -13.01
N GLU A 205 8.36 4.97 -12.75
CA GLU A 205 8.29 6.07 -11.78
C GLU A 205 8.66 5.61 -10.37
N LEU A 206 8.07 4.50 -9.89
CA LEU A 206 8.33 3.99 -8.55
C LEU A 206 9.77 3.48 -8.36
N LEU A 207 10.40 2.94 -9.42
CA LEU A 207 11.79 2.49 -9.35
C LEU A 207 12.78 3.65 -9.26
N ASN A 208 12.46 4.78 -9.89
CA ASN A 208 13.28 5.99 -9.94
C ASN A 208 13.01 6.97 -8.79
N ASP A 209 11.98 6.72 -7.98
CA ASP A 209 11.75 7.49 -6.77
C ASP A 209 12.95 7.36 -5.81
N LYS A 210 13.41 8.52 -5.32
CA LYS A 210 14.52 8.62 -4.36
C LYS A 210 14.11 8.19 -2.96
N PHE A 211 12.82 8.30 -2.62
CA PHE A 211 12.31 8.03 -1.28
C PHE A 211 11.50 6.73 -1.27
N LYS A 212 12.20 5.61 -1.07
CA LYS A 212 11.55 4.30 -1.00
C LYS A 212 11.06 4.00 0.39
N THR A 213 9.84 3.51 0.46
CA THR A 213 9.21 2.98 1.67
C THR A 213 8.78 1.55 1.41
N GLN A 214 8.61 0.75 2.47
CA GLN A 214 8.10 -0.62 2.36
C GLN A 214 6.77 -0.72 1.57
N TYR A 215 5.94 0.33 1.62
CA TYR A 215 4.68 0.43 0.89
C TYR A 215 4.89 0.51 -0.63
N ILE A 216 5.89 1.30 -1.05
CA ILE A 216 6.30 1.42 -2.44
C ILE A 216 6.88 0.09 -2.94
N ASP A 217 7.68 -0.60 -2.12
CA ASP A 217 8.27 -1.88 -2.49
C ASP A 217 7.21 -2.98 -2.70
N SER A 218 6.19 -3.02 -1.83
CA SER A 218 5.01 -3.88 -1.99
C SER A 218 4.23 -3.57 -3.28
N LEU A 219 4.06 -2.28 -3.61
CA LEU A 219 3.38 -1.86 -4.83
C LEU A 219 4.17 -2.26 -6.09
N ILE A 220 5.49 -2.09 -6.10
CA ILE A 220 6.37 -2.50 -7.20
C ILE A 220 6.25 -4.00 -7.47
N ALA A 221 6.28 -4.83 -6.42
CA ALA A 221 6.12 -6.27 -6.57
C ALA A 221 4.76 -6.68 -7.17
N LYS A 222 3.68 -5.95 -6.84
CA LYS A 222 2.37 -6.15 -7.47
C LYS A 222 2.36 -5.73 -8.93
N VAL A 223 3.01 -4.63 -9.28
CA VAL A 223 3.12 -4.18 -10.66
C VAL A 223 3.85 -5.23 -11.49
N TYR A 224 4.98 -5.78 -11.03
CA TYR A 224 5.65 -6.92 -11.68
C TYR A 224 4.71 -8.11 -11.86
N SER A 225 3.97 -8.49 -10.81
CA SER A 225 3.05 -9.64 -10.86
C SER A 225 1.94 -9.45 -11.89
N ASN A 226 1.41 -8.23 -12.02
CA ASN A 226 0.36 -7.90 -12.99
C ASN A 226 0.89 -7.83 -14.43
N ILE A 227 2.10 -7.31 -14.65
CA ILE A 227 2.75 -7.35 -15.97
C ILE A 227 2.95 -8.82 -16.40
N ALA A 228 3.46 -9.66 -15.49
CA ALA A 228 3.65 -11.09 -15.75
C ALA A 228 2.31 -11.82 -16.02
N TYR A 229 1.24 -11.45 -15.30
CA TYR A 229 -0.12 -11.93 -15.59
C TYR A 229 -0.54 -11.57 -17.03
N ASN A 230 -0.37 -10.31 -17.43
CA ASN A 230 -0.77 -9.85 -18.76
C ASN A 230 -0.03 -10.56 -19.88
N PHE A 231 1.30 -10.73 -19.76
CA PHE A 231 2.07 -11.49 -20.75
C PHE A 231 1.66 -12.96 -20.80
N HIS A 232 1.31 -13.56 -19.67
CA HIS A 232 0.79 -14.94 -19.68
C HIS A 232 -0.55 -15.03 -20.41
N ARG A 233 -1.42 -14.02 -20.26
CA ARG A 233 -2.69 -13.95 -21.01
C ARG A 233 -2.50 -13.71 -22.50
N LEU A 234 -1.37 -13.13 -22.90
CA LEU A 234 -0.95 -12.95 -24.29
C LEU A 234 -0.14 -14.14 -24.85
N ASP A 235 0.02 -15.23 -24.06
CA ASP A 235 0.84 -16.39 -24.42
C ASP A 235 2.34 -16.08 -24.62
N GLU A 236 2.81 -14.93 -24.12
CA GLU A 236 4.20 -14.48 -24.25
C GLU A 236 5.08 -15.02 -23.11
N HIS A 237 5.16 -16.34 -22.97
CA HIS A 237 5.86 -17.00 -21.84
C HIS A 237 7.32 -16.56 -21.63
N PRO A 238 8.14 -16.29 -22.67
CA PRO A 238 9.49 -15.75 -22.45
C PRO A 238 9.50 -14.39 -21.73
N GLN A 239 8.53 -13.52 -22.02
CA GLN A 239 8.39 -12.23 -21.31
C GLN A 239 7.91 -12.44 -19.88
N VAL A 240 7.01 -13.41 -19.65
CA VAL A 240 6.58 -13.80 -18.30
C VAL A 240 7.79 -14.14 -17.44
N ILE A 241 8.67 -15.03 -17.91
CA ILE A 241 9.88 -15.44 -17.18
C ILE A 241 10.79 -14.22 -16.93
N LYS A 242 11.05 -13.40 -17.94
CA LYS A 242 11.89 -12.20 -17.82
C LYS A 242 11.38 -11.24 -16.75
N ILE A 243 10.07 -11.00 -16.71
CA ILE A 243 9.43 -10.10 -15.75
C ILE A 243 9.40 -10.72 -14.35
N CYS A 244 9.08 -12.01 -14.23
CA CYS A 244 9.13 -12.71 -12.95
C CYS A 244 10.52 -12.68 -12.34
N ILE A 245 11.58 -12.94 -13.11
CA ILE A 245 12.97 -12.87 -12.60
C ILE A 245 13.29 -11.47 -12.08
N LYS A 246 12.93 -10.41 -12.81
CA LYS A 246 13.13 -9.03 -12.34
C LYS A 246 12.36 -8.75 -11.04
N GLY A 247 11.11 -9.16 -10.97
CA GLY A 247 10.28 -9.00 -9.77
C GLY A 247 10.80 -9.78 -8.57
N ILE A 248 11.23 -11.03 -8.77
CA ILE A 248 11.79 -11.88 -7.71
C ILE A 248 13.07 -11.25 -7.17
N ASN A 249 13.99 -10.85 -8.05
CA ASN A 249 15.22 -10.17 -7.64
C ASN A 249 14.93 -8.87 -6.89
N TYR A 250 13.92 -8.10 -7.31
CA TYR A 250 13.48 -6.92 -6.58
C TYR A 250 12.97 -7.27 -5.19
N CYS A 251 12.06 -8.24 -5.08
CA CYS A 251 11.49 -8.67 -3.81
C CYS A 251 12.54 -9.17 -2.83
N LEU A 252 13.47 -10.02 -3.28
CA LEU A 252 14.55 -10.55 -2.45
C LEU A 252 15.51 -9.45 -1.98
N LYS A 253 15.80 -8.45 -2.81
CA LYS A 253 16.68 -7.33 -2.45
C LYS A 253 16.07 -6.40 -1.40
N ASN A 254 14.74 -6.28 -1.36
CA ASN A 254 14.02 -5.31 -0.52
C ASN A 254 13.10 -5.98 0.50
N ASP A 255 13.33 -7.26 0.83
CA ASP A 255 12.58 -8.03 1.84
C ASP A 255 11.05 -8.06 1.64
N VAL A 256 10.59 -8.09 0.38
CA VAL A 256 9.16 -8.11 0.01
C VAL A 256 8.69 -9.54 -0.25
N PHE A 257 8.33 -10.27 0.80
CA PHE A 257 8.02 -11.72 0.68
C PHE A 257 6.56 -12.04 0.33
N ARG A 258 5.60 -11.23 0.76
CA ARG A 258 4.16 -11.54 0.59
C ARG A 258 3.72 -11.78 -0.86
N PRO A 259 4.02 -10.90 -1.84
CA PRO A 259 3.62 -11.12 -3.24
C PRO A 259 4.55 -12.09 -4.00
N LEU A 260 5.62 -12.57 -3.37
CA LEU A 260 6.67 -13.33 -4.05
C LEU A 260 6.17 -14.67 -4.61
N TYR A 261 5.19 -15.31 -3.94
CA TYR A 261 4.58 -16.55 -4.44
C TYR A 261 3.91 -16.37 -5.82
N LEU A 262 3.32 -15.20 -6.11
CA LEU A 262 2.69 -14.92 -7.40
C LEU A 262 3.70 -14.98 -8.55
N LEU A 263 4.89 -14.40 -8.32
CA LEU A 263 5.95 -14.33 -9.31
C LEU A 263 6.56 -15.70 -9.56
N TYR A 264 6.90 -16.45 -8.50
CA TYR A 264 7.41 -17.81 -8.62
C TYR A 264 6.40 -18.75 -9.30
N TYR A 265 5.13 -18.69 -8.89
CA TYR A 265 4.10 -19.54 -9.49
C TYR A 265 3.97 -19.25 -10.98
N ARG A 266 3.84 -17.95 -11.34
CA ARG A 266 3.71 -17.54 -12.74
C ARG A 266 4.95 -17.90 -13.57
N GLN A 267 6.15 -17.79 -12.99
CA GLN A 267 7.39 -18.24 -13.62
C GLN A 267 7.35 -19.74 -13.90
N GLY A 268 6.97 -20.56 -12.92
CA GLY A 268 6.87 -22.01 -13.06
C GLY A 268 5.88 -22.43 -14.14
N ILE A 269 4.71 -21.79 -14.21
CA ILE A 269 3.74 -22.04 -15.28
C ILE A 269 4.31 -21.66 -16.65
N ALA A 270 4.98 -20.52 -16.78
CA ALA A 270 5.59 -20.13 -18.05
C ALA A 270 6.75 -21.06 -18.47
N GLN A 271 7.55 -21.52 -17.51
CA GLN A 271 8.61 -22.51 -17.73
C GLN A 271 8.03 -23.86 -18.19
N TYR A 272 6.93 -24.29 -17.59
CA TYR A 272 6.21 -25.50 -17.99
C TYR A 272 5.77 -25.43 -19.46
N HIS A 273 5.11 -24.34 -19.87
CA HIS A 273 4.69 -24.17 -21.25
C HIS A 273 5.85 -24.13 -22.27
N LEU A 274 7.05 -23.73 -21.83
CA LEU A 274 8.25 -23.73 -22.66
C LEU A 274 9.05 -25.04 -22.60
N GLY A 275 8.57 -26.06 -21.87
CA GLY A 275 9.27 -27.33 -21.73
C GLY A 275 10.58 -27.27 -20.93
N VAL A 276 10.73 -26.26 -20.05
CA VAL A 276 11.93 -26.13 -19.20
C VAL A 276 11.87 -27.18 -18.09
N GLU A 277 12.85 -28.09 -18.05
CA GLU A 277 12.87 -29.25 -17.14
C GLU A 277 12.65 -28.89 -15.66
N ASN A 278 13.28 -27.81 -15.18
CA ASN A 278 13.24 -27.42 -13.77
C ASN A 278 12.06 -26.49 -13.40
N TYR A 279 10.98 -26.47 -14.17
CA TYR A 279 9.81 -25.62 -13.88
C TYR A 279 9.19 -25.91 -12.49
N VAL A 280 9.28 -27.17 -12.06
CA VAL A 280 8.72 -27.68 -10.79
C VAL A 280 9.27 -26.89 -9.60
N THR A 281 10.56 -26.56 -9.60
CA THR A 281 11.22 -25.81 -8.51
C THR A 281 10.57 -24.43 -8.31
N SER A 282 10.20 -23.73 -9.38
CA SER A 282 9.52 -22.44 -9.29
C SER A 282 8.12 -22.58 -8.69
N VAL A 283 7.39 -23.65 -9.05
CA VAL A 283 6.05 -23.94 -8.49
C VAL A 283 6.16 -24.30 -7.00
N GLU A 284 7.12 -25.16 -6.64
CA GLU A 284 7.40 -25.53 -5.25
C GLU A 284 7.74 -24.33 -4.37
N ASN A 285 8.60 -23.41 -4.86
CA ASN A 285 8.92 -22.19 -4.14
C ASN A 285 7.68 -21.35 -3.83
N ALA A 286 6.76 -21.23 -4.79
CA ALA A 286 5.48 -20.54 -4.56
C ALA A 286 4.65 -21.23 -3.46
N PHE A 287 4.59 -22.56 -3.47
CA PHE A 287 3.83 -23.33 -2.49
C PHE A 287 4.44 -23.27 -1.10
N TYR A 288 5.77 -23.36 -0.98
CA TYR A 288 6.48 -23.19 0.28
C TYR A 288 6.26 -21.80 0.87
N LEU A 289 6.29 -20.74 0.05
CA LEU A 289 6.00 -19.38 0.51
C LEU A 289 4.58 -19.24 1.05
N LEU A 290 3.58 -19.82 0.37
CA LEU A 290 2.21 -19.81 0.87
C LEU A 290 2.07 -20.59 2.19
N LYS A 291 2.71 -21.77 2.28
CA LYS A 291 2.72 -22.61 3.49
C LYS A 291 3.39 -21.91 4.68
N SER A 292 4.59 -21.35 4.48
CA SER A 292 5.38 -20.73 5.55
C SER A 292 4.78 -19.42 6.05
N THR A 293 3.97 -18.74 5.22
CA THR A 293 3.25 -17.52 5.60
C THR A 293 1.85 -17.79 6.15
N GLY A 294 1.47 -19.06 6.35
CA GLY A 294 0.17 -19.45 6.93
C GLY A 294 -1.02 -19.33 5.97
N ASN A 295 -0.80 -19.10 4.67
CA ASN A 295 -1.86 -18.92 3.67
C ASN A 295 -2.38 -20.27 3.13
N ASN A 296 -2.82 -21.16 4.03
CA ASN A 296 -3.16 -22.56 3.70
C ASN A 296 -4.34 -22.71 2.74
N GLU A 297 -5.38 -21.88 2.85
CA GLU A 297 -6.52 -21.92 1.92
C GLU A 297 -6.10 -21.51 0.51
N LEU A 298 -5.27 -20.47 0.42
CA LEU A 298 -4.73 -20.01 -0.85
C LEU A 298 -3.80 -21.07 -1.46
N LEU A 299 -2.96 -21.72 -0.64
CA LEU A 299 -2.13 -22.85 -1.07
C LEU A 299 -2.97 -23.97 -1.70
N LYS A 300 -4.04 -24.41 -1.02
CA LYS A 300 -4.95 -25.44 -1.56
C LYS A 300 -5.49 -25.06 -2.94
N LYS A 301 -5.96 -23.82 -3.09
CA LYS A 301 -6.44 -23.30 -4.37
C LYS A 301 -5.38 -23.33 -5.47
N TYR A 302 -4.13 -22.99 -5.15
CA TYR A 302 -3.04 -23.03 -6.14
C TYR A 302 -2.63 -24.47 -6.50
N ILE A 303 -2.69 -25.41 -5.56
CA ILE A 303 -2.50 -26.85 -5.82
C ILE A 303 -3.59 -27.37 -6.76
N GLU A 304 -4.86 -27.08 -6.45
CA GLU A 304 -6.02 -27.46 -7.27
C GLU A 304 -5.90 -26.90 -8.70
N VAL A 305 -5.64 -25.59 -8.82
CA VAL A 305 -5.48 -24.94 -10.13
C VAL A 305 -4.30 -25.54 -10.92
N SER A 306 -3.19 -25.89 -10.26
CA SER A 306 -2.04 -26.53 -10.91
C SER A 306 -2.41 -27.87 -11.51
N LYS A 307 -3.14 -28.68 -10.75
CA LYS A 307 -3.60 -30.00 -11.17
C LYS A 307 -4.65 -29.92 -12.27
N GLU A 308 -5.70 -29.12 -12.07
CA GLU A 308 -6.86 -29.09 -12.96
C GLU A 308 -6.56 -28.41 -14.30
N LYS A 309 -5.81 -27.30 -14.29
CA LYS A 309 -5.55 -26.53 -15.51
C LYS A 309 -4.31 -26.98 -16.27
N TYR A 310 -3.31 -27.47 -15.55
CA TYR A 310 -1.99 -27.74 -16.15
C TYR A 310 -1.57 -29.20 -16.04
N GLY A 311 -2.28 -30.03 -15.27
CA GLY A 311 -1.87 -31.41 -14.99
C GLY A 311 -0.63 -31.52 -14.10
N ILE A 312 -0.23 -30.42 -13.45
CA ILE A 312 0.99 -30.36 -12.63
C ILE A 312 0.66 -30.87 -11.23
N ILE A 313 1.40 -31.89 -10.79
CA ILE A 313 1.30 -32.47 -9.44
C ILE A 313 2.65 -32.31 -8.75
N ILE A 314 2.64 -31.72 -7.56
CA ILE A 314 3.83 -31.53 -6.73
C ILE A 314 3.74 -32.49 -5.54
N PRO A 315 4.52 -33.60 -5.51
CA PRO A 315 4.37 -34.66 -4.52
C PRO A 315 4.45 -34.18 -3.07
N ASN A 316 5.33 -33.22 -2.79
CA ASN A 316 5.57 -32.66 -1.45
C ASN A 316 4.37 -31.93 -0.83
N PHE A 317 3.32 -31.68 -1.61
CA PHE A 317 2.12 -30.96 -1.20
C PHE A 317 0.84 -31.79 -1.38
N LEU A 318 0.97 -33.11 -1.57
CA LEU A 318 -0.13 -34.06 -1.50
C LEU A 318 -0.33 -34.50 -0.05
N SER A 319 -1.23 -33.86 0.68
CA SER A 319 -1.64 -34.27 2.04
C SER A 319 -3.10 -33.95 2.30
#